data_AF-A0A420EM31-F1
#
_entry.id   AF-A0A420EM31-F1
#
_cell.length_a   1.000
_cell.length_b   1.000
_cell.length_c   1.000
_cell.angle_alpha   90.00
_cell.angle_beta   90.00
_cell.angle_gamma   90.00
#
_symmetry.space_group_name_H-M   'P 1'
#
loop_
_entity.id
_entity.type
_entity.pdbx_description
1 polymer ?
#
loop_
_entity_poly.entity_id
_entity_poly.type
_entity_poly.pdbx_seq_one_letter_code
_entity_poly.pdbx_strand_id
1 'polypeptide(L)'
;MRGKQLVLAGHDGFMLGDAVAFREAENFCRIVGALQSDAIMRNGERVGMSRWLAFCANADHLLSISLVNVEDAEPGTEVTLLWGEPNSPRASVEKHEVHEIRATVQPAPYFEKAIKTGKQ
;
A
#
# COMPACT_ATOMS: atom_id res chain seq x y z
N MET A 1 19.73 -11.15 -8.21
CA MET A 1 18.57 -10.38 -8.70
C MET A 1 18.08 -9.51 -7.53
N ARG A 2 17.96 -8.18 -7.68
CA ARG A 2 17.52 -7.28 -6.60
C ARG A 2 16.28 -6.52 -7.08
N GLY A 3 15.15 -6.73 -6.40
CA GLY A 3 13.95 -5.94 -6.62
C GLY A 3 14.14 -4.52 -6.12
N LYS A 4 13.57 -3.54 -6.83
CA LYS A 4 13.46 -2.15 -6.37
C LYS A 4 12.00 -1.74 -6.38
N GLN A 5 11.54 -1.15 -5.29
CA GLN A 5 10.26 -0.47 -5.27
C GLN A 5 10.39 0.86 -6.01
N LEU A 6 9.48 1.10 -6.94
CA LEU A 6 9.32 2.35 -7.67
C LEU A 6 8.04 2.99 -7.19
N VAL A 7 8.12 4.26 -6.80
CA VAL A 7 6.97 5.12 -6.54
C VAL A 7 6.92 6.14 -7.68
N LEU A 8 5.83 6.15 -8.43
CA LEU A 8 5.59 7.07 -9.53
C LEU A 8 4.78 8.25 -9.00
N ALA A 9 5.27 9.46 -9.22
CA ALA A 9 4.57 10.69 -8.88
C ALA A 9 4.46 11.59 -10.12
N GLY A 10 3.36 12.33 -10.21
CA GLY A 10 3.15 13.38 -11.19
C GLY A 10 4.08 14.57 -10.94
N HIS A 11 4.18 15.46 -11.94
CA HIS A 11 4.98 16.69 -11.83
C HIS A 11 4.46 17.65 -10.74
N ASP A 12 3.22 17.46 -10.34
CA ASP A 12 2.48 18.17 -9.29
C ASP A 12 2.70 17.54 -7.90
N GLY A 13 3.49 16.47 -7.81
CA GLY A 13 3.83 15.81 -6.55
C GLY A 13 2.83 14.75 -6.08
N PHE A 14 1.76 14.49 -6.82
CA PHE A 14 0.78 13.46 -6.44
C PHE A 14 1.23 12.05 -6.89
N MET A 15 1.05 11.04 -6.04
CA MET A 15 1.36 9.65 -6.39
C MET A 15 0.43 9.14 -7.51
N LEU A 16 1.01 8.58 -8.57
CA LEU A 16 0.31 7.92 -9.67
C LEU A 16 0.25 6.40 -9.49
N GLY A 17 1.23 5.82 -8.77
CA GLY A 17 1.23 4.41 -8.44
C GLY A 17 2.56 3.93 -7.89
N ASP A 18 2.62 2.65 -7.57
CA ASP A 18 3.85 1.98 -7.20
C ASP A 18 3.98 0.63 -7.91
N ALA A 19 5.21 0.16 -8.01
CA ALA A 19 5.57 -1.07 -8.71
C ALA A 19 6.86 -1.64 -8.15
N VAL A 20 7.05 -2.96 -8.27
CA VAL A 20 8.35 -3.58 -8.03
C VAL A 20 9.01 -3.92 -9.36
N ALA A 21 10.22 -3.42 -9.56
CA ALA A 21 11.04 -3.68 -10.73
C ALA A 21 12.14 -4.70 -10.42
N PHE A 22 12.23 -5.75 -11.23
CA PHE A 22 13.30 -6.73 -11.21
C PHE A 22 14.14 -6.61 -12.48
N ARG A 23 15.45 -6.33 -12.33
CA ARG A 23 16.38 -6.38 -13.47
C ARG A 23 16.75 -7.83 -13.75
N GLU A 24 16.36 -8.34 -14.92
CA GLU A 24 16.66 -9.73 -15.34
C GLU A 24 17.79 -9.79 -16.37
N ALA A 25 17.99 -8.74 -17.18
CA ALA A 25 19.11 -8.63 -18.11
C ALA A 25 19.62 -7.18 -18.20
N GLU A 26 20.64 -6.94 -19.04
CA GLU A 26 21.29 -5.63 -19.11
C GLU A 26 20.30 -4.50 -19.43
N ASN A 27 19.46 -4.76 -20.43
CA ASN A 27 18.49 -3.83 -20.99
C ASN A 27 17.04 -4.31 -20.78
N PHE A 28 16.79 -5.08 -19.71
CA PHE A 28 15.46 -5.62 -19.42
C PHE A 28 15.12 -5.61 -17.93
N CYS A 29 13.99 -4.98 -17.61
CA CYS A 29 13.37 -5.00 -16.29
C CYS A 29 11.94 -5.52 -16.40
N ARG A 30 11.56 -6.43 -15.52
CA ARG A 30 10.19 -6.87 -15.32
C ARG A 30 9.54 -6.04 -14.24
N ILE A 31 8.38 -5.46 -14.54
CA ILE A 31 7.53 -4.78 -13.58
C ILE A 31 6.45 -5.75 -13.12
N VAL A 32 6.30 -5.88 -11.81
CA VAL A 32 5.23 -6.66 -11.20
C VAL A 32 4.45 -5.82 -10.21
N GLY A 33 3.14 -6.04 -10.20
CA GLY A 33 2.18 -5.40 -9.32
C GLY A 33 0.86 -5.12 -10.04
N ALA A 34 -0.24 -5.57 -9.46
CA ALA A 34 -1.53 -4.99 -9.72
C ALA A 34 -1.64 -3.72 -8.86
N LEU A 35 -2.10 -2.61 -9.43
CA LEU A 35 -2.28 -1.37 -8.69
C LEU A 35 -3.48 -1.52 -7.74
N GLN A 36 -3.27 -2.07 -6.55
CA GLN A 36 -4.24 -2.06 -5.45
C GLN A 36 -4.30 -0.65 -4.88
N SER A 37 -5.49 -0.06 -4.81
CA SER A 37 -5.65 1.35 -4.47
C SER A 37 -6.97 1.57 -3.73
N ASP A 38 -6.93 1.41 -2.42
CA ASP A 38 -8.08 1.62 -1.55
C ASP A 38 -8.03 3.02 -0.95
N ALA A 39 -9.18 3.69 -0.86
CA ALA A 39 -9.25 5.03 -0.28
C ALA A 39 -9.08 4.98 1.24
N ILE A 40 -8.32 5.92 1.80
CA ILE A 40 -8.27 6.17 3.24
C ILE A 40 -9.04 7.46 3.51
N MET A 41 -9.98 7.38 4.44
CA MET A 41 -10.94 8.41 4.76
C MET A 41 -10.79 8.84 6.22
N ARG A 42 -11.01 10.13 6.50
CA ARG A 42 -11.14 10.68 7.85
C ARG A 42 -12.06 11.89 7.79
N ASN A 43 -12.98 12.01 8.75
CA ASN A 43 -13.94 13.14 8.82
C ASN A 43 -14.74 13.38 7.52
N GLY A 44 -15.04 12.30 6.77
CA GLY A 44 -15.77 12.39 5.50
C GLY A 44 -14.93 12.76 4.28
N GLU A 45 -13.62 13.01 4.45
CA GLU A 45 -12.71 13.39 3.37
C GLU A 45 -11.68 12.29 3.12
N ARG A 46 -11.18 12.21 1.87
CA ARG A 46 -10.09 11.32 1.53
C ARG A 46 -8.78 11.93 2.01
N VAL A 47 -8.09 11.23 2.89
CA VAL A 47 -6.81 11.64 3.49
C VAL A 47 -5.63 10.78 3.04
N GLY A 48 -5.87 9.78 2.20
CA GLY A 48 -4.80 8.94 1.71
C GLY A 48 -5.25 7.78 0.84
N MET A 49 -4.32 6.84 0.67
CA MET A 49 -4.49 5.64 -0.13
C MET A 49 -3.70 4.48 0.49
N SER A 50 -4.38 3.34 0.62
CA SER A 50 -3.79 2.06 1.02
C SER A 50 -3.29 1.28 -0.19
N ARG A 51 -2.13 0.62 -0.03
CA ARG A 51 -1.47 -0.21 -1.04
C ARG A 51 -0.94 -1.49 -0.37
N TRP A 52 -0.93 -2.60 -1.09
CA TRP A 52 -0.26 -3.84 -0.64
C TRP A 52 -0.68 -4.29 0.76
N LEU A 53 -1.94 -4.69 0.90
CA LEU A 53 -2.48 -5.23 2.14
C LEU A 53 -2.11 -6.71 2.28
N ALA A 54 -1.57 -7.09 3.44
CA ALA A 54 -1.26 -8.48 3.77
C ALA A 54 -1.36 -8.73 5.26
N PHE A 55 -1.67 -9.97 5.64
CA PHE A 55 -1.57 -10.39 7.03
C PHE A 55 -0.10 -10.54 7.43
N CYS A 56 0.31 -9.85 8.48
CA CYS A 56 1.63 -9.94 9.07
C CYS A 56 1.57 -10.82 10.32
N ALA A 57 2.00 -12.07 10.20
CA ALA A 57 1.97 -13.02 11.31
C ALA A 57 2.78 -12.57 12.55
N ASN A 58 3.86 -11.80 12.35
CA ASN A 58 4.65 -11.25 13.47
C ASN A 58 3.90 -10.15 14.24
N ALA A 59 2.95 -9.47 13.57
CA ALA A 59 2.11 -8.44 14.17
C ALA A 59 0.74 -9.00 14.61
N ASP A 60 0.36 -10.19 14.13
CA ASP A 60 -1.01 -10.72 14.21
C ASP A 60 -2.06 -9.73 13.68
N HIS A 61 -1.69 -8.97 12.65
CA HIS A 61 -2.50 -7.89 12.09
C HIS A 61 -2.46 -7.89 10.57
N LEU A 62 -3.56 -7.47 9.95
CA LEU A 62 -3.54 -7.01 8.56
C LEU A 62 -2.83 -5.66 8.53
N LEU A 63 -1.75 -5.59 7.76
CA LEU A 63 -1.00 -4.35 7.52
C LEU A 63 -1.11 -3.98 6.05
N SER A 64 -1.16 -2.67 5.81
CA SER A 64 -1.09 -2.08 4.47
C SER A 64 0.00 -1.04 4.45
N ILE A 65 0.71 -0.93 3.32
CA ILE A 65 1.64 0.16 3.07
C ILE A 65 0.83 1.31 2.48
N SER A 66 0.77 2.42 3.20
CA SER A 66 -0.12 3.51 2.82
C SER A 66 0.63 4.81 2.63
N LEU A 67 0.08 5.67 1.77
CA LEU A 67 0.37 7.09 1.81
C LEU A 67 -0.82 7.80 2.46
N VAL A 68 -0.53 8.71 3.37
CA VAL A 68 -1.51 9.56 4.03
C VAL A 68 -1.02 11.01 4.01
N ASN A 69 -1.95 11.95 4.13
CA ASN A 69 -1.63 13.37 4.30
C ASN A 69 -0.72 13.56 5.51
N VAL A 70 0.17 14.55 5.44
CA VAL A 70 1.17 14.83 6.49
C VAL A 70 0.50 15.08 7.85
N GLU A 71 -0.63 15.77 7.85
CA GLU A 71 -1.44 16.08 9.04
C GLU A 71 -2.17 14.88 9.65
N ASP A 72 -2.30 13.77 8.91
CA ASP A 72 -2.90 12.52 9.36
C ASP A 72 -1.85 11.41 9.61
N ALA A 73 -0.56 11.72 9.46
CA ALA A 73 0.53 10.74 9.49
C ALA A 73 1.02 10.34 10.90
N GLU A 74 0.50 10.97 11.95
CA GLU A 74 0.91 10.68 13.33
C GLU A 74 0.45 9.26 13.74
N PRO A 75 1.36 8.39 14.23
CA PRO A 75 0.98 7.08 14.75
C PRO A 75 -0.11 7.15 15.83
N GLY A 76 -1.08 6.23 15.76
CA GLY A 76 -2.27 6.25 16.61
C GLY A 76 -3.47 6.98 16.01
N THR A 77 -3.29 7.74 14.92
CA THR A 77 -4.42 8.36 14.20
C THR A 77 -5.36 7.28 13.65
N GLU A 78 -6.64 7.31 14.06
CA GLU A 78 -7.68 6.45 13.51
C GLU A 78 -8.19 6.98 12.17
N VAL A 79 -8.31 6.08 11.20
CA VAL A 79 -8.80 6.34 9.83
C VAL A 79 -9.72 5.20 9.37
N THR A 80 -10.44 5.42 8.29
CA THR A 80 -11.29 4.39 7.66
C THR A 80 -10.76 4.05 6.27
N LEU A 81 -10.47 2.78 6.02
CA LEU A 81 -10.16 2.26 4.70
C LEU A 81 -11.44 1.81 4.00
N LEU A 82 -11.64 2.22 2.74
CA LEU A 82 -12.73 1.72 1.89
C LEU A 82 -12.24 0.53 1.08
N TRP A 83 -12.63 -0.68 1.46
CA TRP A 83 -12.20 -1.93 0.84
C TRP A 83 -13.19 -2.39 -0.23
N GLY A 84 -12.68 -2.56 -1.45
CA GLY A 84 -13.46 -3.03 -2.60
C GLY A 84 -13.48 -2.05 -3.77
N GLU A 85 -13.87 -2.55 -4.94
CA GLU A 85 -13.95 -1.81 -6.19
C GLU A 85 -15.42 -1.68 -6.63
N PRO A 86 -16.07 -0.51 -6.47
CA PRO A 86 -17.47 -0.34 -6.80
C PRO A 86 -17.69 -0.46 -8.31
N ASN A 87 -18.66 -1.27 -8.73
CA ASN A 87 -19.05 -1.48 -10.14
C ASN A 87 -17.87 -1.85 -11.07
N SER A 88 -16.94 -2.68 -10.58
CA SER A 88 -15.75 -3.05 -11.36
C SER A 88 -16.10 -3.75 -12.69
N PRO A 89 -15.52 -3.32 -13.83
CA PRO A 89 -15.62 -4.05 -15.09
C PRO A 89 -14.59 -5.19 -15.20
N ARG A 90 -13.73 -5.40 -14.18
CA ARG A 90 -12.63 -6.36 -14.24
C ARG A 90 -13.14 -7.77 -14.02
N ALA A 91 -12.79 -8.68 -14.94
CA ALA A 91 -13.20 -10.09 -14.85
C ALA A 91 -12.66 -10.82 -13.60
N SER A 92 -11.56 -10.33 -13.01
CA SER A 92 -10.97 -10.85 -11.78
C SER A 92 -11.65 -10.37 -10.51
N VAL A 93 -12.67 -9.51 -10.61
CA VAL A 93 -13.37 -8.90 -9.49
C VAL A 93 -14.81 -9.39 -9.48
N GLU A 94 -15.21 -10.09 -8.43
CA GLU A 94 -16.58 -10.53 -8.21
C GLU A 94 -17.51 -9.37 -7.85
N LYS A 95 -18.82 -9.59 -7.91
CA LYS A 95 -19.80 -8.62 -7.40
C LYS A 95 -19.71 -8.55 -5.88
N HIS A 96 -19.48 -7.35 -5.36
CA HIS A 96 -19.40 -7.08 -3.93
C HIS A 96 -19.80 -5.63 -3.64
N GLU A 97 -19.99 -5.33 -2.35
CA GLU A 97 -20.19 -3.97 -1.85
C GLU A 97 -18.88 -3.45 -1.24
N VAL A 98 -18.69 -2.14 -1.27
CA VAL A 98 -17.53 -1.51 -0.61
C VAL A 98 -17.76 -1.57 0.90
N HIS A 99 -16.74 -2.05 1.63
CA HIS A 99 -16.78 -2.14 3.08
C HIS A 99 -15.85 -1.13 3.74
N GLU A 100 -16.32 -0.52 4.81
CA GLU A 100 -15.51 0.35 5.66
C GLU A 100 -14.75 -0.47 6.70
N ILE A 101 -13.43 -0.32 6.73
CA ILE A 101 -12.54 -0.99 7.69
C ILE A 101 -11.84 0.09 8.52
N ARG A 102 -12.04 0.07 9.84
CA ARG A 102 -11.28 0.91 10.75
C ARG A 102 -9.81 0.50 10.74
N ALA A 103 -8.92 1.47 10.61
CA ALA A 103 -7.48 1.27 10.65
C ALA A 103 -6.83 2.34 11.53
N THR A 104 -5.61 2.05 11.98
CA THR A 104 -4.82 2.97 12.78
C THR A 104 -3.49 3.21 12.08
N VAL A 105 -3.10 4.48 11.95
CA VAL A 105 -1.78 4.85 11.41
C VAL A 105 -0.70 4.34 12.34
N GLN A 106 0.35 3.75 11.77
CA GLN A 106 1.44 3.10 12.49
C GLN A 106 2.78 3.54 11.90
N PRO A 107 3.89 3.41 12.66
CA PRO A 107 5.21 3.74 12.15
C PRO A 107 5.56 2.98 10.87
N ALA A 108 6.36 3.62 10.01
CA ALA A 108 6.97 3.00 8.85
C ALA A 108 8.51 3.13 8.99
N PRO A 109 9.24 2.05 9.32
CA PRO A 109 8.80 0.65 9.39
C PRO A 109 7.96 0.31 10.63
N TYR A 110 7.06 -0.68 10.50
CA TYR A 110 6.17 -1.13 11.58
C TYR A 110 6.93 -1.75 12.76
N PHE A 111 7.98 -2.51 12.46
CA PHE A 111 8.92 -3.02 13.45
C PHE A 111 10.25 -2.28 13.34
N GLU A 112 10.95 -2.13 14.47
CA GLU A 112 12.36 -1.78 14.41
C GLU A 112 13.14 -2.81 13.57
N LYS A 113 14.10 -2.29 12.80
CA LYS A 113 14.80 -3.07 11.79
C LYS A 113 15.69 -4.15 12.44
N ALA A 114 15.21 -5.39 12.49
CA ALA A 114 16.07 -6.54 12.79
C ALA A 114 16.88 -6.92 11.53
N ILE A 115 18.12 -6.43 11.41
CA ILE A 115 19.03 -6.86 10.35
C ILE A 115 19.46 -8.30 10.65
N LYS A 116 18.90 -9.28 9.94
CA LYS A 116 19.41 -10.65 9.98
C LYS A 116 20.69 -10.74 9.14
N THR A 117 21.85 -10.87 9.78
CA THR A 117 23.12 -11.25 9.14
C THR A 117 23.11 -12.75 8.88
N GLY A 118 22.53 -13.19 7.77
CA GLY A 118 22.66 -14.57 7.29
C GLY A 118 23.79 -14.67 6.28
N LYS A 119 24.78 -15.55 6.52
CA LYS A 119 25.52 -16.16 5.40
C LYS A 119 24.56 -17.15 4.75
N GLN A 120 24.23 -16.92 3.48
CA GLN A 120 23.53 -17.90 2.64
C GLN A 120 24.45 -19.07 2.33
#